data_AF-A0A812X1U2-F1
#
_entry.id   AF-A0A812X1U2-F1
#
_cell.length_a   1.000
_cell.length_b   1.000
_cell.length_c   1.000
_cell.angle_alpha   90.00
_cell.angle_beta   90.00
_cell.angle_gamma   90.00
#
_symmetry.space_group_name_H-M   'P 1'
#
loop_
_entity.id
_entity.type
_entity.pdbx_description
1 polymer ?
#
loop_
_entity_poly.entity_id
_entity_poly.type
_entity_poly.pdbx_seq_one_letter_code
_entity_poly.pdbx_strand_id
1 'polypeptide(L)'
;MAKEAFALRLDLEAPPKEEARSCLLLVEALAGVKKVRRGLKAAEECHDRLKKVGDRAQVYGLVVVAMAQLKRDHPELALTAIDEAIDIAREIGERRLEMMAQCTHAEVNVQLQSRPDALEAAEEAAAI
;
A
#
# COMPACT_ATOMS: atom_id res chain seq x y z
N MET A 1 -2.04 2.02 22.28
CA MET A 1 -1.54 3.22 21.57
C MET A 1 -1.96 3.28 20.09
N ALA A 2 -1.34 2.57 19.13
CA ALA A 2 -1.72 2.71 17.70
C ALA A 2 -3.19 2.36 17.39
N LYS A 3 -3.72 1.31 18.02
CA LYS A 3 -5.14 0.90 17.87
C LYS A 3 -6.12 1.89 18.48
N GLU A 4 -5.79 2.50 19.62
CA GLU A 4 -6.66 3.48 20.28
C GLU A 4 -6.63 4.81 19.53
N ALA A 5 -5.45 5.24 19.03
CA ALA A 5 -5.33 6.40 18.15
C ALA A 5 -6.08 6.22 16.82
N PHE A 6 -6.14 4.97 16.32
CA PHE A 6 -6.94 4.62 15.14
C PHE A 6 -8.45 4.62 15.44
N ALA A 7 -8.86 4.04 16.57
CA ALA A 7 -10.25 4.02 17.00
C ALA A 7 -10.80 5.42 17.31
N LEU A 8 -10.01 6.29 17.95
CA LEU A 8 -10.42 7.68 18.22
C LEU A 8 -10.60 8.51 16.94
N ARG A 9 -9.90 8.13 15.86
CA ARG A 9 -9.96 8.82 14.57
C ARG A 9 -11.11 8.32 13.68
N LEU A 10 -11.65 7.12 13.95
CA LEU A 10 -12.81 6.57 13.24
C LEU A 10 -14.11 7.36 13.54
N ASP A 11 -14.18 8.05 14.67
CA ASP A 11 -15.35 8.85 15.08
C ASP A 11 -15.36 10.28 14.50
N LEU A 12 -14.26 10.70 13.86
CA LEU A 12 -14.16 11.98 13.16
C LEU A 12 -14.03 11.69 11.67
N GLU A 13 -14.79 12.37 10.81
CA GLU A 13 -14.64 12.34 9.35
C GLU A 13 -13.27 12.93 8.96
N ALA A 14 -12.19 12.20 9.25
CA ALA A 14 -10.85 12.62 8.96
C ALA A 14 -10.67 12.69 7.43
N PRO A 15 -10.02 13.74 6.91
CA PRO A 15 -9.65 13.80 5.51
C PRO A 15 -9.01 12.49 5.01
N PRO A 16 -9.37 12.00 3.81
CA PRO A 16 -8.93 10.71 3.27
C PRO A 16 -7.42 10.44 3.36
N LYS A 17 -6.61 11.47 3.13
CA LYS A 17 -5.14 11.42 3.22
C LYS A 17 -4.68 11.03 4.62
N GLU A 18 -5.35 11.53 5.64
CA GLU A 18 -4.93 11.36 7.01
C GLU A 18 -5.49 10.08 7.62
N GLU A 19 -6.68 9.65 7.19
CA GLU A 19 -7.14 8.28 7.43
C GLU A 19 -6.12 7.28 6.88
N ALA A 20 -5.72 7.42 5.62
CA ALA A 20 -4.73 6.55 4.99
C ALA A 20 -3.39 6.57 5.74
N ARG A 21 -2.93 7.74 6.20
CA ARG A 21 -1.71 7.86 7.03
C ARG A 21 -1.85 7.09 8.35
N SER A 22 -3.00 7.18 9.01
CA SER A 22 -3.28 6.43 10.23
C SER A 22 -3.32 4.92 9.97
N CYS A 23 -3.90 4.48 8.86
CA CYS A 23 -3.89 3.09 8.44
C CYS A 23 -2.46 2.60 8.17
N LEU A 24 -1.64 3.39 7.48
CA LEU A 24 -0.24 3.04 7.19
C LEU A 24 0.58 2.85 8.47
N LEU A 25 0.45 3.76 9.44
CA LEU A 25 1.10 3.62 10.75
C LEU A 25 0.66 2.34 11.48
N LEU A 26 -0.62 1.96 11.36
CA LEU A 26 -1.13 0.72 11.92
C LEU A 26 -0.54 -0.51 11.21
N VAL A 27 -0.42 -0.49 9.89
CA VAL A 27 0.24 -1.53 9.09
C VAL A 27 1.69 -1.72 9.55
N GLU A 28 2.45 -0.64 9.65
CA GLU A 28 3.84 -0.65 10.10
C GLU A 28 3.99 -1.19 11.53
N ALA A 29 3.15 -0.70 12.45
CA ALA A 29 3.16 -1.16 13.83
C ALA A 29 2.83 -2.67 13.93
N LEU A 30 1.85 -3.14 13.16
CA LEU A 30 1.48 -4.56 13.12
C LEU A 30 2.56 -5.42 12.47
N ALA A 31 3.25 -4.92 11.44
CA ALA A 31 4.39 -5.59 10.84
C ALA A 31 5.55 -5.72 11.82
N GLY A 32 5.86 -4.67 12.58
CA GLY A 32 6.92 -4.66 13.59
C GLY A 32 6.72 -5.70 14.71
N VAL A 33 5.47 -6.07 15.01
CA VAL A 33 5.13 -7.15 15.96
C VAL A 33 4.77 -8.47 15.27
N LYS A 34 5.20 -8.67 14.01
CA LYS A 34 5.00 -9.87 13.18
C LYS A 34 3.54 -10.26 12.95
N LYS A 35 2.61 -9.31 13.06
CA LYS A 35 1.16 -9.47 12.81
C LYS A 35 0.78 -8.99 11.41
N VAL A 36 1.59 -9.35 10.41
CA VAL A 36 1.46 -8.88 9.01
C VAL A 36 0.09 -9.16 8.39
N ARG A 37 -0.56 -10.30 8.71
CA ARG A 37 -1.93 -10.60 8.26
C ARG A 37 -2.97 -9.62 8.79
N ARG A 38 -2.80 -9.16 10.04
CA ARG A 38 -3.68 -8.15 10.63
C ARG A 38 -3.40 -6.76 10.06
N GLY A 39 -2.14 -6.50 9.69
CA GLY A 39 -1.76 -5.29 8.95
C GLY A 39 -2.49 -5.20 7.63
N LEU A 40 -2.44 -6.27 6.82
CA LEU A 40 -3.17 -6.32 5.55
C LEU A 40 -4.68 -6.15 5.74
N LYS A 41 -5.29 -6.87 6.68
CA LYS A 41 -6.72 -6.70 6.95
C LYS A 41 -7.09 -5.25 7.25
N ALA A 42 -6.28 -4.55 8.06
CA ALA A 42 -6.50 -3.14 8.35
C ALA A 42 -6.32 -2.24 7.11
N ALA A 43 -5.39 -2.58 6.21
CA ALA A 43 -5.20 -1.88 4.94
C ALA A 43 -6.39 -2.07 3.99
N GLU A 44 -6.89 -3.29 3.85
CA GLU A 44 -8.07 -3.62 3.03
C GLU A 44 -9.32 -2.89 3.55
N GLU A 45 -9.58 -2.95 4.86
CA GLU A 45 -10.69 -2.21 5.49
C GLU A 45 -10.56 -0.70 5.27
N CYS A 46 -9.33 -0.17 5.27
CA CYS A 46 -9.06 1.24 4.97
C CYS A 46 -9.35 1.59 3.52
N HIS A 47 -8.88 0.77 2.58
CA HIS A 47 -9.15 0.93 1.17
C HIS A 47 -10.65 0.88 0.87
N ASP A 48 -11.40 -0.07 1.44
CA ASP A 48 -12.85 -0.19 1.22
C ASP A 48 -13.63 1.06 1.68
N ARG A 49 -13.18 1.72 2.74
CA ARG A 49 -13.77 2.99 3.19
C ARG A 49 -13.39 4.13 2.25
N LEU A 50 -12.11 4.28 1.95
CA LEU A 50 -11.61 5.34 1.07
C LEU A 50 -12.19 5.24 -0.34
N LYS A 51 -12.40 4.03 -0.86
CA LYS A 51 -13.09 3.78 -2.13
C LYS A 51 -14.51 4.34 -2.16
N LYS A 52 -15.25 4.28 -1.04
CA LYS A 52 -16.62 4.84 -0.93
C LYS A 52 -16.63 6.36 -0.88
N VAL A 53 -15.52 7.00 -0.49
CA VAL A 53 -15.40 8.46 -0.47
C VAL A 53 -15.16 9.02 -1.88
N GLY A 54 -14.45 8.26 -2.73
CA GLY A 54 -14.27 8.56 -4.15
C GLY A 54 -12.86 8.29 -4.66
N ASP A 55 -12.65 8.43 -5.97
CA ASP A 55 -11.42 8.04 -6.68
C ASP A 55 -10.15 8.64 -6.06
N ARG A 56 -10.19 9.93 -5.71
CA ARG A 56 -9.07 10.61 -5.03
C ARG A 56 -8.67 9.91 -3.72
N ALA A 57 -9.65 9.44 -2.95
CA ALA A 57 -9.44 8.74 -1.70
C ALA A 57 -8.99 7.30 -1.95
N GLN A 58 -9.55 6.63 -2.95
CA GLN A 58 -9.17 5.28 -3.37
C GLN A 58 -7.67 5.14 -3.65
N VAL A 59 -7.05 6.14 -4.30
CA VAL A 59 -5.59 6.16 -4.54
C VAL A 59 -4.80 6.01 -3.24
N TYR A 60 -5.18 6.73 -2.18
CA TYR A 60 -4.51 6.60 -0.89
C TYR A 60 -4.73 5.22 -0.27
N GLY A 61 -5.93 4.66 -0.41
CA GLY A 61 -6.23 3.31 0.08
C GLY A 61 -5.38 2.23 -0.60
N LEU A 62 -5.25 2.31 -1.93
CA LEU A 62 -4.42 1.39 -2.71
C LEU A 62 -2.94 1.47 -2.34
N VAL A 63 -2.41 2.67 -2.07
CA VAL A 63 -1.04 2.83 -1.55
C VAL A 63 -0.88 2.09 -0.21
N VAL A 64 -1.85 2.19 0.70
CA VAL A 64 -1.79 1.49 2.00
C VAL A 64 -1.83 -0.03 1.80
N VAL A 65 -2.64 -0.54 0.87
CA VAL A 65 -2.69 -1.97 0.51
C VAL A 65 -1.34 -2.42 -0.06
N ALA A 66 -0.76 -1.66 -0.99
CA ALA A 66 0.55 -1.97 -1.57
C ALA A 66 1.62 -2.10 -0.48
N MET A 67 1.70 -1.11 0.43
CA MET A 67 2.63 -1.15 1.56
C MET A 67 2.40 -2.36 2.47
N ALA A 68 1.14 -2.73 2.73
CA ALA A 68 0.84 -3.91 3.53
C ALA A 68 1.27 -5.22 2.85
N GLN A 69 1.16 -5.32 1.53
CA GLN A 69 1.65 -6.48 0.77
C GLN A 69 3.18 -6.53 0.74
N LEU A 70 3.87 -5.38 0.66
CA LEU A 70 5.33 -5.32 0.81
C LEU A 70 5.78 -5.82 2.20
N LYS A 71 5.06 -5.47 3.27
CA LYS A 71 5.35 -6.02 4.62
C LYS A 71 5.04 -7.51 4.76
N ARG A 72 4.30 -8.09 3.82
CA ARG A 72 4.06 -9.53 3.73
C ARG A 72 5.05 -10.26 2.81
N ASP A 73 6.01 -9.56 2.22
CA ASP A 73 6.84 -10.06 1.12
C ASP A 73 5.97 -10.61 -0.03
N HIS A 74 4.98 -9.84 -0.48
CA HIS A 74 4.21 -10.11 -1.71
C HIS A 74 4.26 -8.89 -2.67
N PRO A 75 5.45 -8.49 -3.16
CA PRO A 75 5.63 -7.34 -4.03
C PRO A 75 4.84 -7.41 -5.34
N GLU A 76 4.54 -8.59 -5.87
CA GLU A 76 3.66 -8.77 -7.04
C GLU A 76 2.23 -8.27 -6.77
N LEU A 77 1.67 -8.56 -5.60
CA LEU A 77 0.36 -8.05 -5.20
C LEU A 77 0.42 -6.56 -4.86
N ALA A 78 1.56 -6.09 -4.34
CA ALA A 78 1.78 -4.67 -4.13
C ALA A 78 1.83 -3.90 -5.46
N LEU A 79 2.42 -4.51 -6.49
CA LEU A 79 2.53 -3.95 -7.83
C LEU A 79 1.15 -3.78 -8.47
N THR A 80 0.30 -4.81 -8.40
CA THR A 80 -1.09 -4.71 -8.88
C THR A 80 -1.85 -3.56 -8.22
N ALA A 81 -1.73 -3.42 -6.90
CA ALA A 81 -2.42 -2.35 -6.17
C ALA A 81 -1.90 -0.95 -6.53
N ILE A 82 -0.58 -0.79 -6.72
CA ILE A 82 -0.01 0.52 -7.02
C ILE A 82 -0.22 0.94 -8.48
N ASP A 83 -0.28 -0.02 -9.41
CA ASP A 83 -0.63 0.24 -10.81
C ASP A 83 -2.07 0.78 -10.92
N GLU A 84 -3.03 0.15 -10.23
CA GLU A 84 -4.40 0.67 -10.14
C GLU A 84 -4.42 2.10 -9.55
N ALA A 85 -3.60 2.37 -8.54
CA ALA A 85 -3.53 3.70 -7.92
C ALA A 85 -2.99 4.77 -8.89
N ILE A 86 -2.02 4.40 -9.73
CA ILE A 86 -1.45 5.28 -10.77
C ILE A 86 -2.49 5.56 -11.85
N ASP A 87 -3.20 4.53 -12.31
CA ASP A 87 -4.20 4.66 -13.36
C ASP A 87 -5.36 5.56 -12.91
N ILE A 88 -5.89 5.34 -11.72
CA ILE A 88 -6.91 6.23 -11.14
C ILE A 88 -6.39 7.66 -11.02
N ALA A 89 -5.16 7.85 -10.52
CA ALA A 89 -4.59 9.19 -10.37
C ALA A 89 -4.42 9.92 -11.72
N ARG A 90 -4.14 9.18 -12.80
CA ARG A 90 -4.08 9.71 -14.17
C ARG A 90 -5.48 10.05 -14.70
N GLU A 91 -6.46 9.17 -14.49
CA GLU A 91 -7.84 9.38 -14.92
C GLU A 91 -8.46 10.64 -14.32
N ILE A 92 -8.22 10.89 -13.02
CA ILE A 92 -8.71 12.11 -12.35
C ILE A 92 -7.81 13.34 -12.58
N GLY A 93 -6.70 13.20 -13.30
CA GLY A 93 -5.77 14.30 -13.61
C GLY A 93 -4.96 14.85 -12.43
N GLU A 94 -4.86 14.11 -11.32
CA GLU A 94 -4.19 14.56 -10.10
C GLU A 94 -2.70 14.19 -10.11
N ARG A 95 -1.89 15.04 -10.76
CA ARG A 95 -0.44 14.79 -10.91
C ARG A 95 0.30 14.59 -9.59
N ARG A 96 -0.16 15.23 -8.50
CA ARG A 96 0.44 15.08 -7.16
C ARG A 96 0.21 13.67 -6.60
N LEU A 97 -0.95 13.09 -6.86
CA LEU A 97 -1.28 11.72 -6.45
C LEU A 97 -0.55 10.69 -7.31
N GLU A 98 -0.47 10.95 -8.62
CA GLU A 98 0.30 10.10 -9.53
C GLU A 98 1.77 10.04 -9.10
N MET A 99 2.40 11.19 -8.82
CA MET A 99 3.79 11.23 -8.34
C MET A 99 3.97 10.45 -7.03
N MET A 100 3.03 10.60 -6.08
CA MET A 100 3.07 9.84 -4.83
C MET A 100 2.99 8.33 -5.09
N ALA A 101 2.06 7.89 -5.94
CA ALA A 101 1.91 6.48 -6.29
C ALA A 101 3.15 5.95 -7.04
N GLN A 102 3.76 6.76 -7.90
CA GLN A 102 5.02 6.44 -8.60
C GLN A 102 6.20 6.26 -7.64
N CYS A 103 6.30 7.05 -6.57
CA CYS A 103 7.32 6.84 -5.53
C CYS A 103 7.16 5.48 -4.85
N THR A 104 5.93 5.09 -4.50
CA THR A 104 5.65 3.76 -3.93
C THR A 104 5.89 2.65 -4.96
N HIS A 105 5.55 2.86 -6.23
CA HIS A 105 5.83 1.91 -7.30
C HIS A 105 7.33 1.66 -7.47
N ALA A 106 8.18 2.67 -7.32
CA ALA A 106 9.63 2.49 -7.29
C ALA A 106 10.09 1.61 -6.12
N GLU A 107 9.53 1.82 -4.91
CA GLU A 107 9.83 0.98 -3.73
C GLU A 107 9.41 -0.48 -3.96
N VAL A 108 8.22 -0.71 -4.52
CA VAL A 108 7.72 -2.05 -4.88
C VAL A 108 8.69 -2.74 -5.84
N ASN A 109 9.14 -2.06 -6.89
CA ASN A 109 10.04 -2.62 -7.89
C ASN A 109 11.42 -2.97 -7.31
N VAL A 110 11.96 -2.12 -6.42
CA VAL A 110 13.22 -2.43 -5.72
C VAL A 110 13.08 -3.72 -4.92
N GLN A 111 11.99 -3.90 -4.18
CA GLN A 111 11.77 -5.12 -3.40
C GLN A 111 11.51 -6.35 -4.28
N LEU A 112 10.84 -6.18 -5.43
CA LEU A 112 10.63 -7.24 -6.41
C LEU A 112 11.96 -7.74 -7.01
N GLN A 113 12.86 -6.82 -7.37
CA GLN A 113 14.19 -7.12 -7.90
C GLN A 113 15.15 -7.68 -6.84
N SER A 114 14.92 -7.36 -5.57
CA SER A 114 15.76 -7.83 -4.45
C SER A 114 15.35 -9.21 -3.94
N ARG A 115 14.36 -9.87 -4.54
CA ARG A 115 13.93 -11.21 -4.11
C ARG A 115 14.96 -12.26 -4.51
N PRO A 116 15.38 -13.14 -3.57
CA PRO A 116 16.28 -14.25 -3.87
C PRO A 116 15.75 -15.12 -5.01
N ASP A 117 14.46 -15.45 -5.01
CA ASP A 117 13.82 -16.26 -6.05
C ASP A 117 13.88 -15.59 -7.44
N ALA A 118 13.81 -14.26 -7.50
CA ALA A 118 13.94 -13.51 -8.74
C ALA A 118 15.40 -13.44 -9.22
N LEU A 119 16.35 -13.37 -8.28
CA LEU A 119 17.78 -13.44 -8.55
C LEU A 119 18.17 -14.85 -9.01
N GLU A 120 17.71 -15.89 -8.33
CA GLU A 120 17.94 -17.30 -8.62
C GLU A 120 17.34 -17.67 -9.98
N ALA A 121 16.10 -17.26 -10.27
CA ALA A 121 15.51 -17.43 -11.60
C ALA A 121 16.25 -16.67 -12.71
N ALA A 122 16.83 -15.50 -12.41
CA ALA A 122 17.65 -14.75 -13.36
C ALA A 122 19.04 -15.39 -13.57
N GLU A 123 19.65 -15.93 -12.51
CA GLU A 123 20.91 -16.69 -12.56
C GLU A 123 20.73 -18.01 -13.32
N GLU A 124 19.64 -18.74 -13.08
CA GLU A 124 19.28 -19.95 -13.84
C GLU A 124 19.06 -19.64 -15.32
N ALA A 125 18.35 -18.56 -15.65
CA ALA A 125 18.12 -18.14 -17.03
C ALA A 125 19.40 -17.68 -17.76
N ALA A 126 20.38 -17.15 -17.03
CA ALA A 126 21.69 -16.74 -17.57
C ALA A 126 22.69 -17.90 -17.69
N ALA A 127 22.39 -19.06 -17.08
CA ALA A 127 23.22 -20.26 -17.13
C ALA A 127 22.90 -21.22 -18.30
N ILE A 128 21.90 -20.88 -19.13
CA ILE A 128 21.52 -21.59 -20.37
C ILE A 128 22.14 -20.88 -21.57
#